data_AF-A0A354WUN5-F1
#
_entry.id   AF-A0A354WUN5-F1
#
_cell.length_a   1.000
_cell.length_b   1.000
_cell.length_c   1.000
_cell.angle_alpha   90.00
_cell.angle_beta   90.00
_cell.angle_gamma   90.00
#
_symmetry.space_group_name_H-M   'P 1'
#
loop_
_entity.id
_entity.type
_entity.pdbx_description
1 polymer ?
#
loop_
_entity_poly.entity_id
_entity_poly.type
_entity_poly.pdbx_seq_one_letter_code
_entity_poly.pdbx_strand_id
1 'polypeptide(L)'
;MEVYAAIYRSDLSVVRPASADIVTADTYSKWLQATSVCFFGNGSSKCKAVIDSPNARFMDEVYPLAINMAPLALQRFEEAKFEDVAYFEPFYLKEFQATIAKNKVLNEALRKNG
;
A
#
# COMPACT_ATOMS: atom_id res chain seq x y z
N MET A 1 -0.10 -14.75 -1.74
CA MET A 1 0.83 -13.76 -2.33
C MET A 1 0.76 -12.47 -1.53
N GLU A 2 1.86 -11.72 -1.36
CA GLU A 2 1.86 -10.47 -0.58
C GLU A 2 1.15 -9.31 -1.31
N VAL A 3 0.32 -8.58 -0.56
CA VAL A 3 -0.28 -7.28 -0.92
C VAL A 3 -0.17 -6.32 0.26
N TYR A 4 -0.12 -5.02 -0.01
CA TYR A 4 -0.25 -3.99 1.02
C TYR A 4 -1.67 -3.43 0.93
N ALA A 5 -2.45 -3.59 1.99
CA ALA A 5 -3.87 -3.23 1.97
C ALA A 5 -4.32 -2.65 3.30
N ALA A 6 -5.27 -1.73 3.21
CA ALA A 6 -6.03 -1.18 4.32
C ALA A 6 -7.52 -1.32 4.02
N ILE A 7 -8.36 -1.26 5.05
CA ILE A 7 -9.81 -1.35 4.90
C ILE A 7 -10.43 -0.10 5.50
N TYR A 8 -11.28 0.55 4.72
CA TYR A 8 -11.99 1.76 5.10
C TYR A 8 -13.48 1.60 4.87
N ARG A 9 -14.29 2.40 5.56
CA ARG A 9 -15.68 2.64 5.18
C ARG A 9 -15.76 3.78 4.16
N SER A 10 -16.93 3.98 3.57
CA SER A 10 -17.19 5.05 2.60
C SER A 10 -17.04 6.46 3.19
N ASP A 11 -17.14 6.61 4.51
CA ASP A 11 -16.88 7.86 5.24
C ASP A 11 -15.38 8.07 5.54
N LEU A 12 -14.50 7.26 4.95
CA LEU A 12 -13.05 7.25 5.16
C LEU A 12 -12.60 6.82 6.57
N SER A 13 -13.51 6.34 7.42
CA SER A 13 -13.12 5.76 8.71
C SER A 13 -12.31 4.47 8.53
N VAL A 14 -11.23 4.36 9.30
CA VAL A 14 -10.35 3.19 9.26
C VAL A 14 -11.03 2.00 9.93
N VAL A 15 -11.23 0.93 9.18
CA VAL A 15 -11.71 -0.37 9.70
C VAL A 15 -10.51 -1.26 10.06
N ARG A 16 -9.47 -1.22 9.22
CA ARG A 16 -8.20 -1.88 9.46
C ARG A 16 -7.07 -1.01 8.89
N PRO A 17 -6.02 -0.69 9.67
CA PRO A 17 -4.87 0.06 9.16
C PRO A 17 -4.16 -0.71 8.05
N ALA A 18 -3.31 0.00 7.30
CA ALA A 18 -2.54 -0.64 6.24
C ALA A 18 -1.54 -1.64 6.84
N SER A 19 -1.46 -2.81 6.22
CA SER A 19 -0.56 -3.90 6.59
C SER A 19 -0.11 -4.66 5.34
N ALA A 20 1.00 -5.39 5.47
CA ALA A 20 1.37 -6.41 4.51
C ALA A 20 0.56 -7.68 4.80
N ASP A 21 -0.27 -8.08 3.85
CA ASP A 21 -1.13 -9.25 3.95
C ASP A 21 -0.62 -10.34 3.00
N ILE A 22 -0.47 -11.57 3.50
CA ILE A 22 -0.34 -12.75 2.65
C ILE A 22 -1.75 -13.21 2.26
N VAL A 23 -2.11 -12.98 1.00
CA VAL A 23 -3.46 -13.30 0.50
C VAL A 23 -3.64 -14.80 0.30
N THR A 24 -4.67 -15.32 0.94
CA THR A 24 -5.32 -16.64 0.79
C THR A 24 -6.82 -16.42 0.58
N ALA A 25 -7.59 -17.50 0.36
CA ALA A 25 -9.05 -17.42 0.23
C ALA A 25 -9.73 -16.80 1.46
N ASP A 26 -9.12 -16.96 2.65
CA ASP A 26 -9.73 -16.56 3.92
C ASP A 26 -9.25 -15.22 4.47
N THR A 27 -8.23 -14.59 3.85
CA THR A 27 -7.59 -13.36 4.37
C THR A 27 -8.60 -12.25 4.69
N TYR A 28 -9.68 -12.14 3.92
CA TYR A 28 -10.70 -11.10 4.07
C TYR A 28 -12.09 -11.62 4.46
N SER A 29 -12.22 -12.90 4.81
CA SER A 29 -13.51 -13.56 5.10
C SER A 29 -14.31 -12.86 6.19
N LYS A 30 -13.65 -12.35 7.24
CA LYS A 30 -14.29 -11.59 8.32
C LYS A 30 -15.17 -10.43 7.81
N TRP A 31 -14.68 -9.68 6.82
CA TRP A 31 -15.42 -8.53 6.28
C TRP A 31 -16.41 -8.95 5.21
N LEU A 32 -16.03 -9.92 4.37
CA LEU A 32 -16.88 -10.48 3.31
C LEU A 32 -18.11 -11.21 3.84
N GLN A 33 -18.07 -11.76 5.05
CA GLN A 33 -19.24 -12.37 5.70
C GLN A 33 -20.22 -11.32 6.24
N ALA A 34 -19.75 -10.12 6.55
CA ALA A 34 -20.57 -9.07 7.15
C ALA A 34 -21.28 -8.20 6.11
N THR A 35 -20.63 -7.89 4.99
CA THR A 35 -21.15 -6.98 3.96
C THR A 35 -20.39 -7.14 2.64
N SER A 36 -20.87 -6.46 1.59
CA SER A 36 -20.10 -6.28 0.35
C SER A 36 -18.82 -5.47 0.58
N VAL A 37 -17.72 -5.91 -0.04
CA VAL A 37 -16.40 -5.29 0.05
C VAL A 37 -15.90 -4.99 -1.36
N CYS A 38 -15.53 -3.74 -1.61
CA CYS A 38 -14.90 -3.31 -2.86
C CYS A 38 -13.39 -3.46 -2.78
N PHE A 39 -12.81 -4.15 -3.76
CA PHE A 39 -11.37 -4.33 -3.93
C PHE A 39 -10.91 -3.53 -5.14
N PHE A 40 -9.92 -2.67 -4.94
CA PHE A 40 -9.33 -1.85 -5.99
C PHE A 40 -7.86 -1.56 -5.72
N GLY A 41 -7.16 -1.02 -6.71
CA GLY A 41 -5.71 -0.83 -6.71
C GLY A 41 -4.95 -2.04 -7.28
N ASN A 42 -3.66 -1.89 -7.51
CA ASN A 42 -2.84 -2.90 -8.21
C ASN A 42 -2.81 -4.28 -7.53
N GLY A 43 -2.97 -4.31 -6.20
CA GLY A 43 -3.04 -5.55 -5.41
C GLY A 43 -4.37 -6.30 -5.55
N SER A 44 -5.43 -5.69 -6.07
CA SER A 44 -6.75 -6.32 -6.15
C SER A 44 -6.78 -7.52 -7.10
N SER A 45 -6.02 -7.47 -8.20
CA SER A 45 -5.90 -8.56 -9.19
C SER A 45 -5.41 -9.86 -8.55
N LYS A 46 -4.49 -9.73 -7.59
CA LYS A 46 -3.95 -10.84 -6.79
C LYS A 46 -5.01 -11.47 -5.89
N CYS A 47 -5.88 -10.65 -5.32
CA CYS A 47 -7.02 -11.10 -4.51
C CYS A 47 -8.09 -11.78 -5.37
N LYS A 48 -8.38 -11.23 -6.56
CA LYS A 48 -9.38 -11.77 -7.50
C LYS A 48 -9.09 -13.21 -7.94
N ALA A 49 -7.82 -13.61 -7.95
CA ALA A 49 -7.41 -14.96 -8.32
C ALA A 49 -7.71 -16.03 -7.25
N VAL A 50 -7.93 -15.65 -5.99
CA VAL A 50 -8.06 -16.60 -4.86
C VAL A 50 -9.29 -16.38 -3.98
N ILE A 51 -9.89 -15.20 -4.00
CA ILE A 51 -11.09 -14.89 -3.22
C ILE A 51 -12.32 -15.19 -4.07
N ASP A 52 -13.12 -16.15 -3.61
CA ASP A 52 -14.43 -16.46 -4.16
C ASP A 52 -15.51 -16.14 -3.12
N SER A 53 -16.21 -15.02 -3.32
CA SER A 53 -17.27 -14.58 -2.41
C SER A 53 -18.31 -13.76 -3.16
N PRO A 54 -19.63 -14.00 -2.92
CA PRO A 54 -20.69 -13.21 -3.54
C PRO A 54 -20.68 -11.74 -3.10
N ASN A 55 -19.97 -11.42 -2.01
CA ASN A 55 -19.81 -10.09 -1.45
C ASN A 55 -18.52 -9.40 -1.91
N ALA A 56 -17.65 -10.08 -2.66
CA ALA A 56 -16.48 -9.45 -3.26
C ALA A 56 -16.87 -8.68 -4.52
N ARG A 57 -16.49 -7.40 -4.60
CA ARG A 57 -16.65 -6.55 -5.77
C ARG A 57 -15.28 -6.07 -6.22
N PHE A 58 -14.82 -6.53 -7.37
CA PHE A 58 -13.55 -6.10 -7.94
C PHE A 58 -13.80 -4.94 -8.90
N MET A 59 -13.19 -3.81 -8.62
CA MET A 59 -13.30 -2.60 -9.43
C MET A 59 -11.94 -2.34 -10.08
N ASP A 60 -11.91 -2.57 -11.39
CA ASP A 60 -10.77 -2.17 -12.22
C ASP A 60 -10.81 -0.65 -12.46
N GLU A 61 -9.68 -0.06 -12.83
CA GLU A 61 -9.57 1.36 -13.22
C GLU A 61 -9.85 2.42 -12.12
N VAL A 62 -9.77 2.04 -10.85
CA VAL A 62 -9.74 3.00 -9.75
C VAL A 62 -8.30 3.42 -9.47
N TYR A 63 -8.01 4.70 -9.71
CA TYR A 63 -6.67 5.28 -9.55
C TYR A 63 -6.65 6.38 -8.47
N PRO A 64 -5.52 6.56 -7.77
CA PRO A 64 -5.35 7.69 -6.87
C PRO A 64 -5.21 8.99 -7.68
N LEU A 65 -6.31 9.74 -7.80
CA LEU A 65 -6.32 11.04 -8.48
C LEU A 65 -6.03 12.16 -7.47
N ALA A 66 -5.16 13.09 -7.86
CA ALA A 66 -4.78 14.23 -7.02
C ALA A 66 -6.00 15.09 -6.59
N ILE A 67 -7.00 15.21 -7.46
CA ILE A 67 -8.25 15.93 -7.15
C ILE A 67 -8.99 15.34 -5.94
N ASN A 68 -8.89 14.02 -5.72
CA ASN A 68 -9.53 13.36 -4.58
C ASN A 68 -8.77 13.60 -3.26
N MET A 69 -7.52 14.07 -3.33
CA MET A 69 -6.73 14.43 -2.15
C MET A 69 -6.95 15.88 -1.70
N ALA A 70 -7.40 16.77 -2.60
CA ALA A 70 -7.60 18.17 -2.31
C ALA A 70 -8.47 18.46 -1.06
N PRO A 71 -9.66 17.84 -0.87
CA PRO A 71 -10.48 18.10 0.32
C PRO A 71 -9.80 17.64 1.62
N LEU A 72 -9.09 16.50 1.58
CA LEU A 72 -8.36 15.98 2.74
C LEU A 72 -7.18 16.85 3.13
N ALA A 73 -6.47 17.39 2.13
CA ALA A 73 -5.37 18.32 2.36
C ALA A 73 -5.86 19.66 2.91
N LEU A 74 -6.97 20.19 2.37
CA LEU A 74 -7.59 21.42 2.85
C LEU A 74 -8.05 21.28 4.31
N GLN A 75 -8.72 20.17 4.67
CA GLN A 75 -9.12 19.93 6.05
C GLN A 75 -7.92 19.97 7.01
N ARG A 76 -6.81 19.27 6.67
CA ARG A 76 -5.61 19.29 7.52
C ARG A 76 -4.97 20.68 7.60
N PHE A 77 -4.99 21.44 6.50
CA PHE A 77 -4.53 22.81 6.47
C PHE A 77 -5.34 23.71 7.42
N GLU A 78 -6.67 23.62 7.38
CA GLU A 78 -7.58 24.38 8.26
C GLU A 78 -7.42 24.00 9.73
N GLU A 79 -7.13 22.73 10.01
CA GLU A 79 -6.83 22.23 11.36
C GLU A 79 -5.39 22.53 11.82
N ALA A 80 -4.60 23.25 11.02
CA ALA A 80 -3.17 23.53 11.23
C ALA A 80 -2.32 22.28 11.51
N LYS A 81 -2.70 21.13 10.92
CA LYS A 81 -1.99 19.85 11.03
C LYS A 81 -0.95 19.74 9.91
N PHE A 82 0.23 20.29 10.17
CA PHE A 82 1.39 20.24 9.29
C PHE A 82 2.44 19.27 9.83
N GLU A 83 3.21 18.67 8.92
CA GLU A 83 4.36 17.83 9.27
C GLU A 83 5.65 18.65 9.19
N ASP A 84 6.63 18.37 10.07
CA ASP A 84 7.97 18.94 9.95
C ASP A 84 8.76 18.16 8.91
N VAL A 85 9.12 18.81 7.81
CA VAL A 85 9.85 18.18 6.69
C VAL A 85 11.18 17.57 7.12
N ALA A 86 11.85 18.11 8.14
CA ALA A 86 13.13 17.58 8.61
C ALA A 86 12.98 16.24 9.36
N TYR A 87 11.80 15.96 9.92
CA TYR A 87 11.53 14.78 10.73
C TYR A 87 10.43 13.88 10.16
N PHE A 88 9.80 14.27 9.05
CA PHE A 88 8.80 13.48 8.38
C PHE A 88 9.43 12.29 7.66
N GLU A 89 8.95 11.09 7.97
CA GLU A 89 9.23 9.90 7.18
C GLU A 89 7.96 9.42 6.46
N PRO A 90 8.06 9.00 5.20
CA PRO A 90 6.98 8.29 4.54
C PRO A 90 6.60 7.03 5.33
N PHE A 91 5.32 6.71 5.34
CA PHE A 91 4.82 5.50 5.99
C PHE A 91 5.20 4.24 5.20
N TYR A 92 6.43 3.75 5.42
CA TYR A 92 6.93 2.54 4.79
C TYR A 92 6.42 1.29 5.50
N LEU A 93 5.62 0.48 4.81
CA LEU A 93 5.11 -0.81 5.32
C LEU A 93 6.13 -1.95 5.27
N LYS A 94 7.33 -1.67 4.76
CA LYS A 94 8.45 -2.60 4.72
C LYS A 94 9.71 -1.85 5.07
N GLU A 95 10.59 -2.48 5.83
CA GLU A 95 11.89 -1.91 6.17
C GLU A 95 12.70 -1.59 4.91
N PHE A 96 13.42 -0.47 4.97
CA PHE A 96 14.35 -0.07 3.94
C PHE A 96 15.44 -1.14 3.76
N GLN A 97 15.52 -1.74 2.58
CA GLN A 97 16.60 -2.67 2.27
C GLN A 97 17.79 -1.91 1.69
N ALA A 98 18.81 -1.69 2.53
CA ALA A 98 20.07 -1.12 2.10
C ALA A 98 20.79 -2.09 1.16
N THR A 99 21.17 -1.62 -0.03
CA THR A 99 22.01 -2.39 -0.94
C THR A 99 23.48 -2.28 -0.53
N ILE A 100 24.22 -3.38 -0.62
CA ILE A 100 25.68 -3.37 -0.41
C ILE A 100 26.32 -2.44 -1.46
N ALA A 101 27.06 -1.44 -1.00
CA ALA A 101 27.76 -0.51 -1.88
C ALA A 101 28.76 -1.27 -2.76
N LYS A 102 28.65 -1.11 -4.09
CA LYS A 102 29.64 -1.66 -5.02
C LYS A 102 30.91 -0.81 -4.96
N ASN A 103 32.00 -1.37 -4.44
CA ASN A 103 33.30 -0.72 -4.48
C ASN A 103 33.86 -0.75 -5.91
N LYS A 104 33.63 0.31 -6.67
CA LYS A 104 34.08 0.43 -8.08
C LYS A 104 35.60 0.34 -8.21
N VAL A 105 36.34 0.87 -7.24
CA VAL A 105 37.82 0.93 -7.26
C VAL A 105 38.43 -0.47 -7.13
N LEU A 106 37.88 -1.33 -6.26
CA LEU A 106 38.40 -2.69 -6.07
C LEU A 106 38.15 -3.59 -7.30
N ASN A 107 36.98 -3.45 -7.93
CA ASN A 107 36.60 -4.27 -9.10
C ASN A 107 37.42 -3.93 -10.35
N GLU A 108 37.84 -2.68 -10.52
CA GLU A 108 38.70 -2.26 -11.63
C GLU A 108 40.16 -2.71 -11.42
N ALA A 109 40.65 -2.73 -10.17
CA ALA A 109 41.99 -3.23 -9.85
C ALA A 109 42.13 -4.74 -10.09
N LEU A 110 41.09 -5.53 -9.77
CA LEU A 110 41.07 -6.97 -10.01
C LEU A 110 40.95 -7.34 -11.49
N ARG A 111 40.31 -6.49 -12.32
CA ARG A 111 40.20 -6.70 -13.78
C ARG A 111 41.47 -6.39 -14.57
N LYS A 112 42.40 -5.62 -14.00
CA LYS A 112 43.67 -5.26 -14.68
C LYS A 112 44.79 -6.27 -14.42
N ASN A 113 44.60 -7.21 -13.49
CA ASN A 113 45.61 -8.17 -13.04
C ASN A 113 45.31 -9.62 -13.46
N GLY A 114 44.37 -9.85 -14.40
CA GLY A 114 44.08 -11.15 -15.00
C GLY A 114 43.98 -11.02 -16.51
#